data_AF-A0A843B4Z5-F1
#
_entry.id   AF-A0A843B4Z5-F1
#
_cell.length_a   1.000
_cell.length_b   1.000
_cell.length_c   1.000
_cell.angle_alpha   90.00
_cell.angle_beta   90.00
_cell.angle_gamma   90.00
#
_symmetry.space_group_name_H-M   'P 1'
#
loop_
_entity.id
_entity.type
_entity.pdbx_description
1 polymer ?
#
loop_
_entity_poly.entity_id
_entity_poly.type
_entity_poly.pdbx_seq_one_letter_code
_entity_poly.pdbx_strand_id
1 'polypeptide(L)'
;MSFIGIFGRKYEEERLEAYMLESFSSASQENSDRARDKLVKRAGSKPLETVTLMLKNYQHEDERVRTSIRATLTEMSPDRSVMTCILDDMVHPSRSVRKGVQRFLGDLIGPHATIYASSFEQTMLQVAMSRRKDIPVDDIAALAEQTKRTFMDGEVMESVRDIGFCLDSVRHRFRSSEQLKDYLSELLKMAPDLSRMGVYSGSIEEPLRKAMKAGRTRSFDDTREIIEERSNEAGLRRDLHVLIDEIGAVMDERPLMEASELTAEDRDELAGLRGLVRSIDGLVANEHHSKALIMLHGYVEGFLLGYMSGMKARVAAGDRSARYTLYAVGLACVKLASHVLPVSAEAVYQEGFRSREGAVSIFTVVLPEELTGVH
;
A
#
# COMPACT_ATOMS: atom_id res chain seq x y z
N MET A 1 15.00 -26.78 21.86
CA MET A 1 14.65 -26.11 20.59
C MET A 1 15.91 -25.97 19.76
N SER A 2 15.84 -26.34 18.47
CA SER A 2 16.96 -26.71 17.61
C SER A 2 17.87 -25.54 17.22
N PHE A 3 19.10 -25.54 17.72
CA PHE A 3 20.21 -24.68 17.25
C PHE A 3 20.81 -25.14 15.90
N ILE A 4 20.41 -26.32 15.41
CA ILE A 4 20.98 -26.94 14.20
C ILE A 4 20.39 -26.32 12.90
N GLY A 5 19.19 -25.74 12.96
CA GLY A 5 18.51 -25.17 11.79
C GLY A 5 19.12 -23.85 11.25
N ILE A 6 19.76 -23.05 12.11
CA ILE A 6 20.32 -21.74 11.71
C ILE A 6 21.66 -21.91 10.97
N PHE A 7 22.50 -22.85 11.43
CA PHE A 7 23.79 -23.14 10.79
C PHE A 7 23.63 -23.83 9.43
N GLY A 8 22.65 -24.73 9.29
CA GLY A 8 22.36 -25.39 8.02
C GLY A 8 21.88 -24.42 6.93
N ARG A 9 20.99 -23.47 7.27
CA ARG A 9 20.50 -22.45 6.32
C ARG A 9 21.61 -21.53 5.82
N LYS A 10 22.48 -21.08 6.72
CA LYS A 10 23.60 -20.19 6.36
C LYS A 10 24.59 -20.88 5.42
N TYR A 11 24.86 -22.17 5.65
CA TYR A 11 25.73 -22.97 4.78
C TYR A 11 25.13 -23.21 3.39
N GLU A 12 23.81 -23.42 3.29
CA GLU A 12 23.12 -23.53 2.00
C GLU A 12 23.11 -22.23 1.20
N GLU A 13 22.91 -21.09 1.87
CA GLU A 13 22.98 -19.76 1.24
C GLU A 13 24.38 -19.45 0.72
N GLU A 14 25.43 -19.71 1.51
CA GLU A 14 26.83 -19.50 1.10
C GLU A 14 27.23 -20.40 -0.08
N ARG A 15 26.76 -21.66 -0.11
CA ARG A 15 27.00 -22.55 -1.27
C ARG A 15 26.24 -22.09 -2.52
N LEU A 16 25.02 -21.60 -2.37
CA LEU A 16 24.25 -21.08 -3.49
C LEU A 16 24.88 -19.79 -4.04
N GLU A 17 25.34 -18.91 -3.16
CA GLU A 17 26.08 -17.69 -3.51
C GLU A 17 27.34 -18.02 -4.30
N ALA A 18 28.18 -18.93 -3.78
CA ALA A 18 29.40 -19.34 -4.47
C ALA A 18 29.11 -19.94 -5.86
N TYR A 19 28.14 -20.85 -5.95
CA TYR A 19 27.72 -21.45 -7.23
C TYR A 19 27.23 -20.40 -8.23
N MET A 20 26.42 -19.44 -7.79
CA MET A 20 25.89 -18.36 -8.62
C MET A 20 27.04 -17.49 -9.15
N LEU A 21 27.93 -17.04 -8.27
CA LEU A 21 29.05 -16.17 -8.64
C LEU A 21 30.04 -16.88 -9.57
N GLU A 22 30.36 -18.15 -9.33
CA GLU A 22 31.20 -18.97 -10.19
C GLU A 22 30.56 -19.17 -11.58
N SER A 23 29.27 -19.47 -11.62
CA SER A 23 28.56 -19.70 -12.89
C SER A 23 28.45 -18.42 -13.73
N PHE A 24 28.13 -17.29 -13.10
CA PHE A 24 27.98 -16.00 -13.79
C PHE A 24 29.31 -15.32 -14.15
N SER A 25 30.40 -15.63 -13.45
CA SER A 25 31.74 -15.16 -13.84
C SER A 25 32.34 -15.99 -14.99
N SER A 26 31.86 -17.22 -15.17
CA SER A 26 32.32 -18.10 -16.25
C SER A 26 32.06 -17.50 -17.63
N ALA A 27 32.97 -17.75 -18.58
CA ALA A 27 32.82 -17.31 -19.97
C ALA A 27 31.76 -18.13 -20.76
N SER A 28 31.23 -19.18 -20.16
CA SER A 28 30.27 -20.08 -20.79
C SER A 28 28.85 -19.58 -20.57
N GLN A 29 28.18 -19.20 -21.66
CA GLN A 29 26.78 -18.78 -21.63
C GLN A 29 25.87 -19.90 -21.06
N GLU A 30 26.15 -21.15 -21.40
CA GLU A 30 25.37 -22.32 -20.95
C GLU A 30 25.41 -22.48 -19.42
N ASN A 31 26.53 -22.17 -18.77
CA ASN A 31 26.63 -22.21 -17.31
C ASN A 31 25.83 -21.08 -16.66
N SER A 32 25.87 -19.89 -17.27
CA SER A 32 25.07 -18.75 -16.82
C SER A 32 23.57 -19.04 -16.94
N ASP A 33 23.13 -19.58 -18.07
CA ASP A 33 21.73 -19.93 -18.32
C ASP A 33 21.24 -21.03 -17.36
N ARG A 34 22.04 -22.07 -17.10
CA ARG A 34 21.71 -23.10 -16.09
C ARG A 34 21.60 -22.53 -14.68
N ALA A 35 22.47 -21.58 -14.30
CA ALA A 35 22.40 -20.93 -13.00
C ALA A 35 21.15 -20.05 -12.89
N ARG A 36 20.83 -19.31 -13.95
CA ARG A 36 19.62 -18.49 -14.07
C ARG A 36 18.35 -19.33 -13.93
N ASP A 37 18.20 -20.42 -14.69
CA ASP A 37 17.05 -21.33 -14.60
C ASP A 37 16.87 -21.91 -13.19
N LYS A 38 17.98 -22.25 -12.53
CA LYS A 38 17.96 -22.79 -11.16
C LYS A 38 17.49 -21.73 -10.15
N LEU A 39 17.89 -20.48 -10.32
CA LEU A 39 17.46 -19.37 -9.46
C LEU A 39 15.99 -19.04 -9.67
N VAL A 40 15.53 -18.97 -10.93
CA VAL A 40 14.11 -18.74 -11.26
C VAL A 40 13.24 -19.85 -10.68
N LYS A 41 13.62 -21.12 -10.83
CA LYS A 41 12.91 -22.25 -10.22
C LYS A 41 12.90 -22.19 -8.68
N ARG A 42 14.03 -21.80 -8.07
CA ARG A 42 14.10 -21.66 -6.61
C ARG A 42 13.21 -20.53 -6.13
N ALA A 43 13.16 -19.40 -6.84
CA ALA A 43 12.33 -18.26 -6.48
C ALA A 43 10.85 -18.62 -6.33
N GLY A 44 10.33 -19.54 -7.15
CA GLY A 44 8.96 -20.04 -7.01
C GLY A 44 8.67 -20.78 -5.69
N SER A 45 9.70 -21.29 -5.00
CA SER A 45 9.55 -21.97 -3.69
C SER A 45 10.08 -21.16 -2.50
N LYS A 46 11.10 -20.33 -2.75
CA LYS A 46 11.82 -19.54 -1.75
C LYS A 46 12.20 -18.18 -2.34
N PRO A 47 11.21 -17.30 -2.56
CA PRO A 47 11.41 -16.02 -3.24
C PRO A 47 12.35 -15.11 -2.44
N LEU A 48 12.08 -14.94 -1.13
CA LEU A 48 12.86 -14.04 -0.27
C LEU A 48 14.35 -14.40 -0.24
N GLU A 49 14.72 -15.64 0.09
CA GLU A 49 16.15 -16.06 0.15
C GLU A 49 16.88 -15.81 -1.18
N THR A 50 16.21 -16.08 -2.30
CA THR A 50 16.80 -15.95 -3.64
C THR A 50 16.95 -14.48 -4.03
N VAL A 51 15.94 -13.66 -3.77
CA VAL A 51 15.92 -12.22 -4.02
C VAL A 51 16.99 -11.52 -3.19
N THR A 52 17.03 -11.76 -1.88
CA THR A 52 18.02 -11.15 -0.98
C THR A 52 19.45 -11.48 -1.41
N LEU A 53 19.72 -12.72 -1.83
CA LEU A 53 21.02 -13.15 -2.34
C LEU A 53 21.44 -12.36 -3.59
N MET A 54 20.53 -12.19 -4.55
CA MET A 54 20.80 -11.45 -5.78
C MET A 54 20.97 -9.95 -5.50
N LEU A 55 20.12 -9.37 -4.66
CA LEU A 55 20.20 -7.95 -4.27
C LEU A 55 21.50 -7.64 -3.52
N LYS A 56 21.96 -8.54 -2.64
CA LYS A 56 23.26 -8.43 -1.96
C LYS A 56 24.42 -8.27 -2.95
N ASN A 57 24.34 -8.95 -4.10
CA ASN A 57 25.37 -8.99 -5.14
C ASN A 57 25.03 -8.13 -6.37
N TYR A 58 24.00 -7.28 -6.30
CA TYR A 58 23.53 -6.49 -7.45
C TYR A 58 24.59 -5.53 -8.03
N GLN A 59 25.53 -5.08 -7.19
CA GLN A 59 26.63 -4.20 -7.55
C GLN A 59 27.98 -4.93 -7.51
N HIS A 60 28.00 -6.22 -7.85
CA HIS A 60 29.23 -6.99 -7.90
C HIS A 60 30.31 -6.32 -8.77
N GLU A 61 31.59 -6.49 -8.42
CA GLU A 61 32.72 -5.86 -9.09
C GLU A 61 32.90 -6.38 -10.52
N ASP A 62 32.74 -7.69 -10.71
CA ASP A 62 32.71 -8.33 -12.03
C ASP A 62 31.45 -7.92 -12.83
N GLU A 63 31.68 -7.32 -14.00
CA GLU A 63 30.62 -6.89 -14.92
C GLU A 63 29.75 -8.07 -15.36
N ARG A 64 30.31 -9.25 -15.66
CA ARG A 64 29.53 -10.39 -16.15
C ARG A 64 28.53 -10.88 -15.11
N VAL A 65 29.00 -10.97 -13.87
CA VAL A 65 28.17 -11.31 -12.71
C VAL A 65 27.08 -10.27 -12.52
N ARG A 66 27.44 -8.99 -12.57
CA ARG A 66 26.50 -7.87 -12.44
C ARG A 66 25.43 -7.89 -13.53
N THR A 67 25.79 -8.05 -14.81
CA THR A 67 24.84 -8.13 -15.93
C THR A 67 23.91 -9.32 -15.78
N SER A 68 24.43 -10.49 -15.40
CA SER A 68 23.64 -11.73 -15.26
C SER A 68 22.65 -11.66 -14.09
N ILE A 69 23.09 -11.11 -12.95
CA ILE A 69 22.20 -10.88 -11.79
C ILE A 69 21.08 -9.91 -12.15
N ARG A 70 21.39 -8.81 -12.85
CA ARG A 70 20.40 -7.84 -13.31
C ARG A 70 19.37 -8.48 -14.23
N ALA A 71 19.82 -9.20 -15.26
CA ALA A 71 18.93 -9.87 -16.20
C ALA A 71 18.01 -10.89 -15.50
N THR A 72 18.54 -11.64 -14.54
CA THR A 72 17.76 -12.63 -13.77
C THR A 72 16.73 -11.96 -12.86
N LEU A 73 17.10 -10.91 -12.13
CA LEU A 73 16.17 -10.14 -11.31
C LEU A 73 15.06 -9.48 -12.14
N THR A 74 15.42 -8.91 -13.29
CA THR A 74 14.44 -8.30 -14.21
C THR A 74 13.46 -9.35 -14.76
N GLU A 75 13.92 -10.54 -15.11
CA GLU A 75 13.03 -11.64 -15.54
C GLU A 75 12.07 -12.08 -14.44
N MET A 76 12.53 -12.11 -13.19
CA MET A 76 11.71 -12.53 -12.06
C MET A 76 10.75 -11.44 -11.56
N SER A 77 11.03 -10.17 -11.85
CA SER A 77 10.28 -9.03 -11.31
C SER A 77 8.79 -8.92 -11.69
N PRO A 78 8.29 -9.46 -12.82
CA PRO A 78 6.86 -9.50 -13.10
C PRO A 78 6.08 -10.37 -12.10
N ASP A 79 6.73 -11.30 -11.40
CA ASP A 79 6.09 -12.07 -10.34
C ASP A 79 5.84 -11.18 -9.10
N ARG A 80 4.56 -11.03 -8.74
CA ARG A 80 4.10 -10.23 -7.61
C ARG A 80 4.73 -10.68 -6.29
N SER A 81 4.98 -11.98 -6.11
CA SER A 81 5.64 -12.52 -4.91
C SER A 81 7.10 -12.07 -4.82
N VAL A 82 7.82 -12.10 -5.95
CA VAL A 82 9.21 -11.64 -6.04
C VAL A 82 9.29 -10.15 -5.77
N MET A 83 8.45 -9.34 -6.41
CA MET A 83 8.43 -7.89 -6.20
C MET A 83 8.13 -7.53 -4.74
N THR A 84 7.21 -8.25 -4.09
CA THR A 84 6.94 -8.07 -2.65
C THR A 84 8.19 -8.28 -1.81
N CYS A 85 8.95 -9.36 -2.06
CA CYS A 85 10.21 -9.60 -1.36
C CYS A 85 11.27 -8.51 -1.62
N ILE A 86 11.35 -7.98 -2.85
CA ILE A 86 12.25 -6.86 -3.18
C ILE A 86 11.90 -5.61 -2.35
N LEU A 87 10.61 -5.29 -2.24
CA LEU A 87 10.12 -4.16 -1.45
C LEU A 87 10.32 -4.37 0.07
N ASP A 88 10.18 -5.59 0.56
CA ASP A 88 10.47 -5.92 1.96
C ASP A 88 11.96 -5.74 2.29
N ASP A 89 12.84 -6.03 1.33
CA ASP A 89 14.29 -5.86 1.49
C ASP A 89 14.75 -4.38 1.52
N MET A 90 13.86 -3.40 1.30
CA MET A 90 14.15 -1.97 1.49
C MET A 90 14.62 -1.63 2.90
N VAL A 91 14.20 -2.42 3.90
CA VAL A 91 14.58 -2.24 5.31
C VAL A 91 15.51 -3.35 5.83
N HIS A 92 16.09 -4.13 4.92
CA HIS A 92 16.97 -5.24 5.27
C HIS A 92 18.18 -4.78 6.11
N PRO A 93 18.64 -5.51 7.16
CA PRO A 93 19.74 -5.07 8.01
C PRO A 93 21.05 -4.79 7.28
N SER A 94 21.35 -5.58 6.23
CA SER A 94 22.53 -5.37 5.39
C SER A 94 22.38 -4.17 4.47
N ARG A 95 23.35 -3.24 4.54
CA ARG A 95 23.43 -2.08 3.66
C ARG A 95 23.62 -2.45 2.18
N SER A 96 24.29 -3.57 1.88
CA SER A 96 24.48 -4.01 0.50
C SER A 96 23.14 -4.37 -0.16
N VAL A 97 22.27 -5.07 0.57
CA VAL A 97 20.92 -5.44 0.10
C VAL A 97 20.09 -4.19 -0.14
N ARG A 98 20.00 -3.25 0.83
CA ARG A 98 19.22 -2.02 0.66
C ARG A 98 19.69 -1.16 -0.53
N LYS A 99 21.01 -1.04 -0.72
CA LYS A 99 21.59 -0.40 -1.90
C LYS A 99 21.27 -1.15 -3.19
N GLY A 100 21.25 -2.49 -3.14
CA GLY A 100 20.82 -3.35 -4.22
C GLY A 100 19.39 -3.05 -4.63
N VAL A 101 18.47 -2.99 -3.67
CA VAL A 101 17.05 -2.65 -3.91
C VAL A 101 16.90 -1.28 -4.54
N GLN A 102 17.50 -0.24 -3.97
CA GLN A 102 17.42 1.13 -4.51
C GLN A 102 17.93 1.21 -5.95
N ARG A 103 19.04 0.52 -6.25
CA ARG A 103 19.63 0.49 -7.59
C ARG A 103 18.76 -0.31 -8.56
N PHE A 104 18.27 -1.47 -8.13
CA PHE A 104 17.41 -2.32 -8.95
C PHE A 104 16.10 -1.62 -9.33
N LEU A 105 15.39 -1.05 -8.36
CA LEU A 105 14.15 -0.32 -8.61
C LEU A 105 14.40 0.91 -9.50
N GLY A 106 15.53 1.59 -9.30
CA GLY A 106 15.98 2.69 -10.16
C GLY A 106 16.23 2.28 -11.61
N ASP A 107 16.86 1.12 -11.82
CA ASP A 107 17.17 0.58 -13.15
C ASP A 107 15.89 0.04 -13.84
N LEU A 108 14.95 -0.55 -13.08
CA LEU A 108 13.73 -1.17 -13.61
C LEU A 108 12.63 -0.15 -13.94
N ILE A 109 12.33 0.76 -13.00
CA ILE A 109 11.15 1.64 -13.05
C ILE A 109 11.58 3.09 -13.31
N GLY A 110 12.71 3.50 -12.75
CA GLY A 110 13.27 4.84 -12.95
C GLY A 110 13.61 5.57 -11.65
N PRO A 111 14.04 6.85 -11.74
CA PRO A 111 14.62 7.58 -10.61
C PRO A 111 13.66 7.78 -9.44
N HIS A 112 12.35 7.89 -9.68
CA HIS A 112 11.35 8.03 -8.64
C HIS A 112 11.25 6.79 -7.74
N ALA A 113 11.51 5.60 -8.29
CA ALA A 113 11.53 4.37 -7.51
C ALA A 113 12.72 4.30 -6.54
N THR A 114 13.87 4.87 -6.93
CA THR A 114 15.02 5.07 -6.01
C THR A 114 14.65 5.99 -4.85
N ILE A 115 13.94 7.09 -5.14
CA ILE A 115 13.47 8.04 -4.12
C ILE A 115 12.50 7.35 -3.18
N TYR A 116 11.52 6.61 -3.71
CA TYR A 116 10.58 5.83 -2.94
C TYR A 116 11.30 4.90 -1.95
N ALA A 117 12.22 4.07 -2.45
CA ALA A 117 12.94 3.11 -1.62
C ALA A 117 13.80 3.76 -0.54
N SER A 118 14.47 4.87 -0.86
CA SER A 118 15.22 5.66 0.13
C SER A 118 14.31 6.28 1.20
N SER A 119 13.20 6.88 0.80
CA SER A 119 12.22 7.47 1.72
C SER A 119 11.59 6.40 2.61
N PHE A 120 11.28 5.22 2.05
CA PHE A 120 10.76 4.09 2.81
C PHE A 120 11.75 3.60 3.88
N GLU A 121 13.01 3.39 3.51
CA GLU A 121 14.09 3.04 4.47
C GLU A 121 14.16 4.07 5.62
N GLN A 122 14.15 5.36 5.29
CA GLN A 122 14.23 6.43 6.28
C GLN A 122 13.00 6.48 7.20
N THR A 123 11.80 6.34 6.64
CA THR A 123 10.54 6.32 7.40
C THR A 123 10.55 5.18 8.40
N MET A 124 10.89 3.97 7.96
CA MET A 124 10.88 2.80 8.85
C MET A 124 11.97 2.85 9.91
N LEU A 125 13.13 3.45 9.61
CA LEU A 125 14.15 3.72 10.61
C LEU A 125 13.65 4.72 11.68
N GLN A 126 12.96 5.79 11.29
CA GLN A 126 12.36 6.74 12.21
C GLN A 126 11.22 6.13 13.03
N VAL A 127 10.41 5.25 12.43
CA VAL A 127 9.38 4.45 13.14
C VAL A 127 10.04 3.58 14.20
N ALA A 128 11.11 2.86 13.86
CA ALA A 128 11.84 2.03 14.82
C ALA A 128 12.45 2.86 15.96
N MET A 129 13.03 4.03 15.66
CA MET A 129 13.53 4.96 16.67
C MET A 129 12.42 5.50 17.58
N SER A 130 11.26 5.82 17.01
CA SER A 130 10.09 6.32 17.73
C SER A 130 9.50 5.26 18.67
N ARG A 131 9.37 4.02 18.19
CA ARG A 131 8.93 2.87 19.00
C ARG A 131 9.85 2.61 20.19
N ARG A 132 11.16 2.71 20.01
CA ARG A 132 12.14 2.60 21.12
C ARG A 132 11.96 3.67 22.21
N LYS A 133 11.29 4.78 21.89
CA LYS A 133 11.03 5.91 22.79
C LYS A 133 9.57 5.99 23.25
N ASP A 134 8.79 4.93 23.02
CA ASP A 134 7.36 4.82 23.32
C ASP A 134 6.52 5.93 22.67
N ILE A 135 6.90 6.38 21.46
CA ILE A 135 6.12 7.36 20.70
C ILE A 135 5.15 6.59 19.79
N PRO A 136 3.83 6.87 19.82
CA PRO A 136 2.85 6.16 19.00
C PRO A 136 3.04 6.51 17.52
N VAL A 137 3.34 5.52 16.68
CA VAL A 137 3.62 5.68 15.23
C VAL A 137 3.07 4.52 14.39
N ASP A 138 2.18 3.70 14.96
CA ASP A 138 1.68 2.50 14.29
C ASP A 138 0.75 2.81 13.12
N ASP A 139 0.01 3.90 13.21
CA ASP A 139 -0.76 4.51 12.10
C ASP A 139 0.15 4.88 10.92
N ILE A 140 1.29 5.54 11.19
CA ILE A 140 2.26 5.90 10.15
C ILE A 140 2.89 4.65 9.54
N ALA A 141 3.21 3.64 10.36
CA ALA A 141 3.77 2.38 9.90
C ALA A 141 2.78 1.62 9.00
N ALA A 142 1.49 1.61 9.35
CA ALA A 142 0.45 0.99 8.55
C ALA A 142 0.31 1.67 7.17
N LEU A 143 0.25 3.00 7.14
CA LEU A 143 0.20 3.76 5.88
C LEU A 143 1.47 3.53 5.04
N ALA A 144 2.65 3.52 5.67
CA ALA A 144 3.90 3.24 4.96
C ALA A 144 3.87 1.86 4.29
N GLU A 145 3.45 0.81 4.99
CA GLU A 145 3.31 -0.54 4.40
C GLU A 145 2.27 -0.58 3.25
N GLN A 146 1.20 0.20 3.34
CA GLN A 146 0.22 0.31 2.26
C GLN A 146 0.82 0.89 0.98
N THR A 147 1.77 1.83 1.09
CA THR A 147 2.43 2.43 -0.10
C THR A 147 3.16 1.41 -0.97
N LYS A 148 3.60 0.26 -0.43
CA LYS A 148 4.24 -0.81 -1.22
C LYS A 148 3.27 -1.38 -2.26
N ARG A 149 1.99 -1.49 -1.91
CA ARG A 149 0.95 -1.99 -2.83
C ARG A 149 0.69 -0.97 -3.93
N THR A 150 0.47 0.30 -3.55
CA THR A 150 0.34 1.41 -4.49
C THR A 150 1.51 1.48 -5.48
N PHE A 151 2.72 1.23 -5.00
CA PHE A 151 3.91 1.15 -5.84
C PHE A 151 3.85 -0.02 -6.83
N MET A 152 3.44 -1.21 -6.37
CA MET A 152 3.31 -2.41 -7.21
C MET A 152 2.20 -2.30 -8.25
N ASP A 153 1.16 -1.52 -7.98
CA ASP A 153 0.05 -1.26 -8.90
C ASP A 153 0.43 -0.22 -9.99
N GLY A 154 1.69 0.23 -10.03
CA GLY A 154 2.23 1.11 -11.06
C GLY A 154 2.12 2.60 -10.73
N GLU A 155 1.49 2.97 -9.62
CA GLU A 155 1.31 4.35 -9.18
C GLU A 155 2.53 4.88 -8.40
N VAL A 156 3.69 4.85 -9.04
CA VAL A 156 4.99 5.18 -8.42
C VAL A 156 4.99 6.59 -7.83
N MET A 157 4.45 7.59 -8.53
CA MET A 157 4.46 8.96 -8.04
C MET A 157 3.57 9.17 -6.81
N GLU A 158 2.45 8.45 -6.73
CA GLU A 158 1.57 8.52 -5.57
C GLU A 158 2.23 7.85 -4.37
N SER A 159 2.82 6.67 -4.56
CA SER A 159 3.59 6.00 -3.50
C SER A 159 4.75 6.84 -2.97
N VAL A 160 5.43 7.63 -3.83
CA VAL A 160 6.49 8.59 -3.44
C VAL A 160 5.91 9.72 -2.59
N ARG A 161 4.74 10.25 -2.96
CA ARG A 161 4.07 11.32 -2.20
C ARG A 161 3.66 10.80 -0.81
N ASP A 162 3.01 9.65 -0.75
CA ASP A 162 2.51 9.05 0.48
C ASP A 162 3.66 8.72 1.44
N ILE A 163 4.74 8.09 0.95
CA ILE A 163 5.90 7.78 1.81
C ILE A 163 6.63 9.04 2.27
N GLY A 164 6.64 10.10 1.46
CA GLY A 164 7.13 11.42 1.84
C GLY A 164 6.33 12.02 2.98
N PHE A 165 5.00 11.95 2.90
CA PHE A 165 4.10 12.36 3.98
C PHE A 165 4.33 11.55 5.26
N CYS A 166 4.50 10.23 5.16
CA CYS A 166 4.84 9.38 6.31
C CYS A 166 6.15 9.82 6.97
N LEU A 167 7.18 10.13 6.16
CA LEU A 167 8.50 10.55 6.65
C LEU A 167 8.43 11.88 7.41
N ASP A 168 7.72 12.86 6.87
CA ASP A 168 7.54 14.15 7.52
C ASP A 168 6.69 14.03 8.79
N SER A 169 5.62 13.24 8.74
CA SER A 169 4.76 12.97 9.89
C SER A 169 5.52 12.31 11.04
N VAL A 170 6.32 11.27 10.77
CA VAL A 170 7.09 10.59 11.83
C VAL A 170 8.18 11.50 12.40
N ARG A 171 8.84 12.31 11.56
CA ARG A 171 9.85 13.28 12.01
C ARG A 171 9.24 14.35 12.89
N HIS A 172 8.09 14.91 12.49
CA HIS A 172 7.37 15.90 13.28
C HIS A 172 6.95 15.31 14.63
N ARG A 173 6.34 14.12 14.62
CA ARG A 173 5.89 13.43 15.83
C ARG A 173 7.04 13.10 16.77
N PHE A 174 8.18 12.64 16.24
CA PHE A 174 9.39 12.38 17.01
C PHE A 174 9.93 13.66 17.65
N ARG A 175 10.13 14.73 16.86
CA ARG A 175 10.65 16.02 17.35
C ARG A 175 9.75 16.64 18.42
N SER A 176 8.43 16.67 18.17
CA SER A 176 7.45 17.22 19.12
C SER A 176 7.48 16.48 20.46
N SER A 177 7.59 15.14 20.42
CA SER A 177 7.65 14.32 21.62
C SER A 177 8.96 14.51 22.40
N GLU A 178 10.08 14.68 21.73
CA GLU A 178 11.38 14.92 22.38
C GLU A 178 11.44 16.32 22.99
N GLN A 179 11.01 17.36 22.27
CA GLN A 179 10.94 18.72 22.81
C GLN A 179 10.09 18.79 24.08
N LEU A 180 8.93 18.11 24.10
CA LEU A 180 8.10 18.06 25.30
C LEU A 180 8.81 17.38 26.47
N LYS A 181 9.55 16.29 26.23
CA LYS A 181 10.34 15.62 27.28
C LYS A 181 11.44 16.54 27.82
N ASP A 182 12.12 17.28 26.95
CA ASP A 182 13.15 18.23 27.33
C ASP A 182 12.56 19.37 28.18
N TYR A 183 11.47 20.00 27.73
CA TYR A 183 10.77 21.04 28.49
C TYR A 183 10.31 20.55 29.87
N LEU A 184 9.70 19.36 29.95
CA LEU A 184 9.27 18.79 31.23
C LEU A 184 10.46 18.48 32.14
N SER A 185 11.59 18.04 31.58
CA SER A 185 12.81 17.78 32.32
C SER A 185 13.45 19.07 32.84
N GLU A 186 13.43 20.15 32.07
CA GLU A 186 13.89 21.48 32.51
C GLU A 186 13.01 22.03 33.63
N LEU A 187 11.69 21.92 33.51
CA LEU A 187 10.74 22.32 34.57
C LEU A 187 10.98 21.53 35.86
N LEU A 188 11.24 20.22 35.77
CA LEU A 188 11.59 19.40 36.93
C LEU A 188 12.91 19.84 37.59
N LYS A 189 13.92 20.23 36.79
CA LYS A 189 15.19 20.75 37.31
C LYS A 189 15.04 22.09 38.01
N MET A 190 14.14 22.95 37.54
CA MET A 190 13.87 24.27 38.12
C MET A 190 12.92 24.23 39.33
N ALA A 191 12.17 23.14 39.51
CA ALA A 191 11.19 22.99 40.59
C ALA A 191 11.73 23.25 42.02
N PRO A 192 12.96 22.84 42.40
CA PRO A 192 13.52 23.12 43.73
C PRO A 192 13.78 24.62 43.98
N ASP A 193 14.25 25.34 42.96
CA ASP A 193 14.55 26.77 43.06
C ASP A 193 13.27 27.61 43.09
N LEU A 194 12.27 27.22 42.28
CA LEU A 194 10.92 27.80 42.30
C LEU A 194 10.20 27.60 43.64
N SER A 195 10.41 26.44 44.30
CA SER A 195 9.90 26.17 45.65
C SER A 195 10.59 27.04 46.71
N ARG A 196 11.92 27.23 46.62
CA ARG A 196 12.69 28.09 47.54
C ARG A 196 12.33 29.58 47.42
N MET A 197 11.92 30.03 46.23
CA MET A 197 11.51 31.42 46.00
C MET A 197 10.09 31.75 46.52
N GLY A 198 9.39 30.82 47.16
CA GLY A 198 8.08 31.06 47.76
C GLY A 198 6.94 31.25 46.75
N VAL A 199 7.19 31.03 45.47
CA VAL A 199 6.21 31.18 44.38
C VAL A 199 5.35 29.91 44.23
N TYR A 200 5.73 28.78 44.84
CA TYR A 200 5.10 27.47 44.58
C TYR A 200 4.91 26.62 45.83
N SER A 201 3.67 26.16 46.06
CA SER A 201 3.29 25.20 47.11
C SER A 201 3.42 23.75 46.60
N GLY A 202 3.77 22.85 47.52
CA GLY A 202 4.22 21.49 47.24
C GLY A 202 3.28 20.65 46.35
N SER A 203 3.90 19.74 45.60
CA SER A 203 3.32 18.75 44.68
C SER A 203 3.24 19.12 43.19
N ILE A 204 4.28 19.74 42.61
CA ILE A 204 4.44 19.78 41.14
C ILE A 204 5.05 18.48 40.57
N GLU A 205 5.78 17.73 41.38
CA GLU A 205 6.44 16.50 40.92
C GLU A 205 5.43 15.45 40.40
N GLU A 206 4.29 15.30 41.09
CA GLU A 206 3.25 14.34 40.70
C GLU A 206 2.44 14.79 39.46
N PRO A 207 1.98 16.05 39.34
CA PRO A 207 1.41 16.61 38.11
C PRO A 207 2.38 16.62 36.93
N LEU A 208 3.68 16.87 37.13
CA LEU A 208 4.68 16.79 36.05
C LEU A 208 4.96 15.33 35.68
N ARG A 209 5.06 14.40 36.63
CA ARG A 209 5.11 12.96 36.33
C ARG A 209 3.85 12.50 35.61
N LYS A 210 2.68 13.00 36.02
CA LYS A 210 1.39 12.73 35.37
C LYS A 210 1.32 13.37 33.98
N ALA A 211 1.89 14.55 33.76
CA ALA A 211 2.00 15.21 32.46
C ALA A 211 3.02 14.52 31.55
N MET A 212 4.14 14.02 32.09
CA MET A 212 5.09 13.16 31.37
C MET A 212 4.44 11.83 30.98
N LYS A 213 3.64 11.25 31.88
CA LYS A 213 2.88 10.02 31.62
C LYS A 213 1.75 10.26 30.61
N ALA A 214 1.08 11.42 30.68
CA ALA A 214 0.04 11.83 29.74
C ALA A 214 0.61 12.22 28.36
N GLY A 215 1.81 12.78 28.31
CA GLY A 215 2.55 13.06 27.08
C GLY A 215 2.96 11.77 26.36
N ARG A 216 3.19 10.66 27.09
CA ARG A 216 3.36 9.33 26.50
C ARG A 216 2.07 8.75 25.91
N THR A 217 0.91 9.20 26.40
CA THR A 217 -0.41 8.84 25.85
C THR A 217 -0.98 9.95 24.98
N ARG A 218 -0.14 10.87 24.48
CA ARG A 218 -0.60 11.99 23.65
C ARG A 218 -1.19 11.42 22.36
N SER A 219 -2.49 11.65 22.18
CA SER A 219 -3.16 11.38 20.92
C SER A 219 -2.69 12.42 19.89
N PHE A 220 -2.23 11.95 18.73
CA PHE A 220 -1.88 12.83 17.61
C PHE A 220 -3.07 12.90 16.66
N ASP A 221 -4.20 13.40 17.16
CA ASP A 221 -5.50 13.32 16.49
C ASP A 221 -5.46 13.93 15.07
N ASP A 222 -4.94 15.14 14.90
CA ASP A 222 -4.86 15.77 13.57
C ASP A 222 -4.03 14.97 12.56
N THR A 223 -2.89 14.41 12.99
CA THR A 223 -2.04 13.60 12.09
C THR A 223 -2.70 12.26 11.82
N ARG A 224 -3.41 11.70 12.80
CA ARG A 224 -4.13 10.45 12.69
C ARG A 224 -5.32 10.59 11.73
N GLU A 225 -6.10 11.67 11.81
CA GLU A 225 -7.21 11.94 10.89
C GLU A 225 -6.72 12.02 9.44
N ILE A 226 -5.62 12.75 9.18
CA ILE A 226 -5.04 12.83 7.83
C ILE A 226 -4.54 11.45 7.36
N ILE A 227 -3.92 10.67 8.25
CA ILE A 227 -3.47 9.31 7.93
C ILE A 227 -4.65 8.39 7.65
N GLU A 228 -5.71 8.46 8.43
CA GLU A 228 -6.94 7.68 8.25
C GLU A 228 -7.60 8.05 6.91
N GLU A 229 -7.68 9.33 6.57
CA GLU A 229 -8.17 9.79 5.27
C GLU A 229 -7.33 9.23 4.12
N ARG A 230 -6.01 9.36 4.16
CA ARG A 230 -5.10 8.79 3.14
C ARG A 230 -5.17 7.27 3.06
N SER A 231 -5.32 6.59 4.19
CA SER A 231 -5.47 5.13 4.24
C SER A 231 -6.77 4.69 3.57
N ASN A 232 -7.86 5.44 3.80
CA ASN A 232 -9.13 5.20 3.13
C ASN A 232 -9.07 5.51 1.63
N GLU A 233 -8.38 6.58 1.22
CA GLU A 233 -8.18 6.91 -0.21
C GLU A 233 -7.46 5.78 -0.94
N ALA A 234 -6.34 5.31 -0.38
CA ALA A 234 -5.56 4.22 -0.93
C ALA A 234 -6.30 2.88 -0.84
N GLY A 235 -7.14 2.67 0.19
CA GLY A 235 -7.99 1.49 0.34
C GLY A 235 -9.06 1.42 -0.74
N LEU A 236 -9.82 2.51 -0.91
CA LEU A 236 -10.83 2.66 -1.95
C LEU A 236 -10.22 2.44 -3.33
N ARG A 237 -9.07 3.06 -3.62
CA ARG A 237 -8.40 2.90 -4.91
C ARG A 237 -8.07 1.45 -5.21
N ARG A 238 -7.46 0.75 -4.26
CA ARG A 238 -7.16 -0.68 -4.37
C ARG A 238 -8.43 -1.50 -4.64
N ASP A 239 -9.50 -1.25 -3.89
CA ASP A 239 -10.73 -2.02 -4.01
C ASP A 239 -11.46 -1.74 -5.33
N LEU A 240 -11.33 -0.53 -5.90
CA LEU A 240 -11.78 -0.24 -7.26
C LEU A 240 -10.99 -1.03 -8.32
N HIS A 241 -9.66 -1.15 -8.19
CA HIS A 241 -8.86 -1.98 -9.10
C HIS A 241 -9.25 -3.45 -9.01
N VAL A 242 -9.40 -4.00 -7.79
CA VAL A 242 -9.87 -5.38 -7.60
C VAL A 242 -11.22 -5.58 -8.30
N LEU A 243 -12.13 -4.63 -8.15
CA LEU A 243 -13.44 -4.73 -8.76
C LEU A 243 -13.38 -4.68 -10.30
N ILE A 244 -12.47 -3.88 -10.87
CA ILE A 244 -12.23 -3.87 -12.32
C ILE A 244 -11.64 -5.18 -12.80
N ASP A 245 -10.66 -5.74 -12.09
CA ASP A 245 -10.06 -7.02 -12.46
C ASP A 245 -11.11 -8.13 -12.52
N GLU A 246 -12.03 -8.15 -11.54
CA GLU A 246 -13.15 -9.09 -11.50
C GLU A 246 -14.13 -8.89 -12.67
N ILE A 247 -14.41 -7.64 -13.07
CA ILE A 247 -15.24 -7.35 -14.26
C ILE A 247 -14.52 -7.78 -15.54
N GLY A 248 -13.25 -7.40 -15.67
CA GLY A 248 -12.41 -7.69 -16.83
C GLY A 248 -12.21 -9.19 -17.06
N ALA A 249 -12.16 -9.98 -15.98
CA ALA A 249 -12.03 -11.43 -16.07
C ALA A 249 -13.28 -12.15 -16.61
N VAL A 250 -14.47 -11.53 -16.55
CA VAL A 250 -15.73 -12.21 -16.88
C VAL A 250 -16.53 -11.54 -18.00
N MET A 251 -16.22 -10.29 -18.35
CA MET A 251 -17.01 -9.52 -19.32
C MET A 251 -16.11 -8.84 -20.34
N ASP A 252 -16.26 -9.17 -21.60
CA ASP A 252 -15.59 -8.48 -22.70
C ASP A 252 -16.39 -7.27 -23.22
N GLU A 253 -17.72 -7.32 -23.06
CA GLU A 253 -18.66 -6.31 -23.56
C GLU A 253 -19.59 -5.82 -22.44
N ARG A 254 -20.21 -4.65 -22.67
CA ARG A 254 -21.20 -4.07 -21.75
C ARG A 254 -22.44 -4.99 -21.67
N PRO A 255 -22.84 -5.44 -20.47
CA PRO A 255 -24.07 -6.20 -20.31
C PRO A 255 -25.30 -5.31 -20.54
N LEU A 256 -26.25 -5.80 -21.33
CA LEU A 256 -27.55 -5.17 -21.56
C LEU A 256 -28.63 -6.00 -20.87
N MET A 257 -29.51 -5.33 -20.12
CA MET A 257 -30.55 -6.01 -19.35
C MET A 257 -31.68 -5.06 -19.00
N GLU A 258 -32.91 -5.58 -19.02
CA GLU A 258 -34.10 -4.85 -18.57
C GLU A 258 -34.30 -5.03 -17.06
N ALA A 259 -34.78 -4.01 -16.36
CA ALA A 259 -34.98 -4.05 -14.89
C ALA A 259 -35.93 -5.18 -14.42
N SER A 260 -36.81 -5.66 -15.32
CA SER A 260 -37.75 -6.76 -15.05
C SER A 260 -37.07 -8.13 -14.98
N GLU A 261 -35.90 -8.29 -15.59
CA GLU A 261 -35.16 -9.55 -15.65
C GLU A 261 -34.26 -9.75 -14.41
N LEU A 262 -34.13 -8.73 -13.55
CA LEU A 262 -33.30 -8.79 -12.34
C LEU A 262 -33.85 -9.77 -11.31
N THR A 263 -32.96 -10.53 -10.68
CA THR A 263 -33.33 -11.30 -9.49
C THR A 263 -33.71 -10.36 -8.34
N ALA A 264 -34.44 -10.85 -7.34
CA ALA A 264 -34.80 -10.04 -6.17
C ALA A 264 -33.53 -9.56 -5.42
N GLU A 265 -32.57 -10.45 -5.25
CA GLU A 265 -31.28 -10.16 -4.61
C GLU A 265 -30.49 -9.06 -5.36
N ASP A 266 -30.43 -9.12 -6.69
CA ASP A 266 -29.76 -8.11 -7.52
C ASP A 266 -30.48 -6.76 -7.50
N ARG A 267 -31.81 -6.79 -7.45
CA ARG A 267 -32.62 -5.58 -7.40
C ARG A 267 -32.47 -4.86 -6.06
N ASP A 268 -32.37 -5.61 -4.96
CA ASP A 268 -32.14 -5.06 -3.62
C ASP A 268 -30.75 -4.42 -3.53
N GLU A 269 -29.72 -5.04 -4.12
CA GLU A 269 -28.37 -4.47 -4.19
C GLU A 269 -28.34 -3.16 -4.98
N LEU A 270 -28.95 -3.13 -6.17
CA LEU A 270 -29.03 -1.90 -6.98
C LEU A 270 -29.86 -0.80 -6.32
N ALA A 271 -30.88 -1.16 -5.54
CA ALA A 271 -31.63 -0.20 -4.73
C ALA A 271 -30.75 0.40 -3.60
N GLY A 272 -29.92 -0.43 -2.96
CA GLY A 272 -28.91 0.02 -2.00
C GLY A 272 -27.89 0.98 -2.63
N LEU A 273 -27.37 0.62 -3.81
CA LEU A 273 -26.45 1.46 -4.58
C LEU A 273 -27.07 2.81 -4.97
N ARG A 274 -28.35 2.83 -5.37
CA ARG A 274 -29.08 4.08 -5.64
C ARG A 274 -29.16 4.98 -4.39
N GLY A 275 -29.37 4.38 -3.22
CA GLY A 275 -29.33 5.09 -1.94
C GLY A 275 -27.95 5.67 -1.63
N LEU A 276 -26.89 4.93 -1.94
CA LEU A 276 -25.51 5.38 -1.82
C LEU A 276 -25.20 6.57 -2.73
N VAL A 277 -25.58 6.50 -4.01
CA VAL A 277 -25.40 7.60 -4.99
C VAL A 277 -25.96 8.91 -4.44
N ARG A 278 -27.23 8.89 -3.99
CA ARG A 278 -27.89 10.08 -3.42
C ARG A 278 -27.18 10.59 -2.16
N SER A 279 -26.69 9.70 -1.33
CA SER A 279 -26.00 10.06 -0.08
C SER A 279 -24.65 10.72 -0.37
N ILE A 280 -23.88 10.16 -1.30
CA ILE A 280 -22.58 10.71 -1.71
C ILE A 280 -22.76 12.04 -2.44
N ASP A 281 -23.70 12.15 -3.37
CA ASP A 281 -23.99 13.43 -4.05
C ASP A 281 -24.35 14.52 -3.04
N GLY A 282 -25.17 14.17 -2.04
CA GLY A 282 -25.51 15.07 -0.93
C GLY A 282 -24.30 15.47 -0.09
N LEU A 283 -23.38 14.55 0.21
CA LEU A 283 -22.16 14.86 0.96
C LEU A 283 -21.19 15.73 0.16
N VAL A 284 -21.00 15.43 -1.13
CA VAL A 284 -20.12 16.20 -2.04
C VAL A 284 -20.67 17.61 -2.24
N ALA A 285 -21.97 17.77 -2.42
CA ALA A 285 -22.61 19.09 -2.54
C ALA A 285 -22.44 19.96 -1.28
N ASN A 286 -22.26 19.34 -0.11
CA ASN A 286 -22.02 20.02 1.16
C ASN A 286 -20.52 20.06 1.54
N GLU A 287 -19.61 19.83 0.59
CA GLU A 287 -18.15 19.85 0.77
C GLU A 287 -17.63 18.85 1.83
N HIS A 288 -18.39 17.78 2.11
CA HIS A 288 -18.02 16.73 3.04
C HIS A 288 -17.31 15.55 2.35
N HIS A 289 -16.25 15.85 1.59
CA HIS A 289 -15.52 14.88 0.76
C HIS A 289 -14.98 13.68 1.55
N SER A 290 -14.38 13.89 2.73
CA SER A 290 -13.82 12.81 3.54
C SER A 290 -14.90 11.82 4.01
N LYS A 291 -16.10 12.31 4.35
CA LYS A 291 -17.24 11.44 4.71
C LYS A 291 -17.77 10.68 3.50
N ALA A 292 -17.86 11.34 2.34
CA ALA A 292 -18.26 10.68 1.09
C ALA A 292 -17.28 9.56 0.74
N LEU A 293 -15.97 9.80 0.92
CA LEU A 293 -14.92 8.83 0.67
C LEU A 293 -15.01 7.62 1.61
N ILE A 294 -15.17 7.84 2.93
CA ILE A 294 -15.32 6.75 3.90
C ILE A 294 -16.58 5.91 3.58
N MET A 295 -17.68 6.58 3.25
CA MET A 295 -18.94 5.91 2.90
C MET A 295 -18.80 5.07 1.63
N LEU A 296 -18.15 5.60 0.60
CA LEU A 296 -17.89 4.87 -0.65
C LEU A 296 -16.95 3.69 -0.41
N HIS A 297 -15.84 3.90 0.31
CA HIS A 297 -14.88 2.84 0.64
C HIS A 297 -15.55 1.70 1.39
N GLY A 298 -16.32 2.00 2.45
CA GLY A 298 -17.03 0.99 3.22
C GLY A 298 -18.06 0.20 2.40
N TYR A 299 -18.72 0.85 1.43
CA TYR A 299 -19.63 0.15 0.51
C TYR A 299 -18.87 -0.81 -0.41
N VAL A 300 -17.78 -0.36 -1.07
CA VAL A 300 -17.00 -1.21 -1.98
C VAL A 300 -16.38 -2.39 -1.22
N GLU A 301 -15.83 -2.15 -0.03
CA GLU A 301 -15.30 -3.21 0.83
C GLU A 301 -16.40 -4.23 1.20
N GLY A 302 -17.57 -3.74 1.63
CA GLY A 302 -18.72 -4.59 1.95
C GLY A 302 -19.22 -5.41 0.76
N PHE A 303 -19.24 -4.81 -0.43
CA PHE A 303 -19.62 -5.48 -1.68
C PHE A 303 -18.62 -6.60 -2.03
N LEU A 304 -17.31 -6.33 -1.97
CA LEU A 304 -16.25 -7.30 -2.26
C LEU A 304 -16.19 -8.46 -1.26
N LEU A 305 -16.35 -8.18 0.04
CA LEU A 305 -16.26 -9.21 1.09
C LEU A 305 -17.55 -10.01 1.25
N GLY A 306 -18.70 -9.37 1.12
CA GLY A 306 -20.01 -9.98 1.31
C GLY A 306 -20.58 -10.50 0.00
N TYR A 307 -21.15 -9.59 -0.77
CA TYR A 307 -22.01 -9.89 -1.90
C TYR A 307 -21.29 -10.64 -3.04
N MET A 308 -20.07 -10.22 -3.35
CA MET A 308 -19.24 -10.84 -4.39
C MET A 308 -18.97 -12.32 -4.15
N SER A 309 -18.88 -12.77 -2.89
CA SER A 309 -18.57 -14.17 -2.57
C SER A 309 -19.66 -15.13 -3.08
N GLY A 310 -20.94 -14.77 -2.96
CA GLY A 310 -22.07 -15.54 -3.51
C GLY A 310 -22.27 -15.31 -5.00
N MET A 311 -22.04 -14.07 -5.46
CA MET A 311 -22.18 -13.68 -6.86
C MET A 311 -21.18 -14.38 -7.79
N LYS A 312 -19.95 -14.65 -7.35
CA LYS A 312 -18.91 -15.30 -8.18
C LYS A 312 -19.37 -16.60 -8.82
N ALA A 313 -20.08 -17.45 -8.07
CA ALA A 313 -20.61 -18.71 -8.60
C ALA A 313 -21.68 -18.46 -9.68
N ARG A 314 -22.57 -17.47 -9.48
CA ARG A 314 -23.61 -17.09 -10.45
C ARG A 314 -23.01 -16.50 -11.73
N VAL A 315 -22.02 -15.62 -11.58
CA VAL A 315 -21.30 -14.98 -12.68
C VAL A 315 -20.53 -16.01 -13.53
N ALA A 316 -19.89 -16.99 -12.87
CA ALA A 316 -19.23 -18.13 -13.54
C ALA A 316 -20.24 -19.05 -14.25
N ALA A 317 -21.44 -19.21 -13.70
CA ALA A 317 -22.54 -19.95 -14.32
C ALA A 317 -23.22 -19.21 -15.49
N GLY A 318 -22.79 -17.97 -15.79
CA GLY A 318 -23.33 -17.18 -16.90
C GLY A 318 -24.65 -16.47 -16.58
N ASP A 319 -24.97 -16.30 -15.31
CA ASP A 319 -26.16 -15.54 -14.86
C ASP A 319 -26.05 -14.07 -15.34
N ARG A 320 -26.97 -13.68 -16.22
CA ARG A 320 -27.02 -12.33 -16.81
C ARG A 320 -27.31 -11.26 -15.76
N SER A 321 -28.17 -11.56 -14.79
CA SER A 321 -28.55 -10.64 -13.72
C SER A 321 -27.34 -10.33 -12.84
N ALA A 322 -26.62 -11.37 -12.42
CA ALA A 322 -25.41 -11.22 -11.62
C ALA A 322 -24.32 -10.42 -12.37
N ARG A 323 -24.14 -10.68 -13.67
CA ARG A 323 -23.17 -9.95 -14.50
C ARG A 323 -23.56 -8.47 -14.67
N TYR A 324 -24.83 -8.19 -14.91
CA TYR A 324 -25.32 -6.81 -14.99
C TYR A 324 -25.09 -6.04 -13.68
N THR A 325 -25.46 -6.64 -12.54
CA THR A 325 -25.28 -6.01 -11.23
C THR A 325 -23.81 -5.72 -10.94
N LEU A 326 -22.91 -6.69 -11.18
CA LEU A 326 -21.47 -6.50 -11.01
C LEU A 326 -20.94 -5.32 -11.84
N TYR A 327 -21.35 -5.25 -13.12
CA TYR A 327 -20.95 -4.16 -14.00
C TYR A 327 -21.50 -2.80 -13.54
N ALA A 328 -22.80 -2.74 -13.21
CA ALA A 328 -23.47 -1.50 -12.80
C ALA A 328 -22.91 -0.96 -11.48
N VAL A 329 -22.67 -1.84 -10.50
CA VAL A 329 -22.00 -1.48 -9.24
C VAL A 329 -20.62 -0.94 -9.52
N GLY A 330 -19.82 -1.62 -10.34
CA GLY A 330 -18.48 -1.16 -10.65
C GLY A 330 -18.42 0.20 -11.31
N LEU A 331 -19.22 0.40 -12.36
CA LEU A 331 -19.28 1.67 -13.06
C LEU A 331 -19.75 2.81 -12.12
N ALA A 332 -20.75 2.54 -11.29
CA ALA A 332 -21.24 3.49 -10.30
C ALA A 332 -20.18 3.84 -9.25
N CYS A 333 -19.47 2.85 -8.71
CA CYS A 333 -18.40 3.09 -7.74
C CYS A 333 -17.28 3.95 -8.34
N VAL A 334 -16.85 3.69 -9.58
CA VAL A 334 -15.84 4.50 -10.27
C VAL A 334 -16.37 5.92 -10.55
N LYS A 335 -17.64 6.06 -10.96
CA LYS A 335 -18.28 7.36 -11.16
C LYS A 335 -18.34 8.17 -9.87
N LEU A 336 -18.78 7.55 -8.77
CA LEU A 336 -18.84 8.17 -7.45
C LEU A 336 -17.44 8.55 -6.95
N ALA A 337 -16.45 7.68 -7.17
CA ALA A 337 -15.06 7.96 -6.86
C ALA A 337 -14.53 9.18 -7.63
N SER A 338 -15.03 9.48 -8.83
CA SER A 338 -14.59 10.65 -9.60
C SER A 338 -14.88 12.00 -8.89
N HIS A 339 -15.83 12.03 -7.94
CA HIS A 339 -16.13 13.22 -7.14
C HIS A 339 -15.16 13.44 -5.97
N VAL A 340 -14.46 12.40 -5.52
CA VAL A 340 -13.55 12.46 -4.35
C VAL A 340 -12.08 12.20 -4.74
N LEU A 341 -11.84 11.39 -5.77
CA LEU A 341 -10.54 10.96 -6.28
C LEU A 341 -10.52 11.06 -7.82
N PRO A 342 -10.63 12.26 -8.40
CA PRO A 342 -10.85 12.45 -9.84
C PRO A 342 -9.76 11.81 -10.72
N VAL A 343 -8.49 11.93 -10.32
CA VAL A 343 -7.36 11.41 -11.10
C VAL A 343 -7.33 9.88 -11.06
N SER A 344 -7.46 9.26 -9.88
CA SER A 344 -7.46 7.81 -9.73
C SER A 344 -8.68 7.18 -10.40
N ALA A 345 -9.87 7.77 -10.22
CA ALA A 345 -11.10 7.29 -10.85
C ALA A 345 -11.03 7.33 -12.38
N GLU A 346 -10.42 8.38 -12.94
CA GLU A 346 -10.17 8.45 -14.39
C GLU A 346 -9.21 7.34 -14.83
N ALA A 347 -8.08 7.13 -14.15
CA ALA A 347 -7.14 6.06 -14.50
C ALA A 347 -7.81 4.66 -14.47
N VAL A 348 -8.53 4.38 -13.40
CA VAL A 348 -9.35 3.18 -13.18
C VAL A 348 -10.38 3.02 -14.32
N TYR A 349 -11.11 4.07 -14.69
CA TYR A 349 -12.04 4.03 -15.81
C TYR A 349 -11.36 3.74 -17.16
N GLN A 350 -10.23 4.38 -17.43
CA GLN A 350 -9.47 4.22 -18.67
C GLN A 350 -8.99 2.78 -18.86
N GLU A 351 -8.60 2.12 -17.78
CA GLU A 351 -8.15 0.73 -17.76
C GLU A 351 -9.32 -0.27 -17.90
N GLY A 352 -10.37 -0.10 -17.11
CA GLY A 352 -11.41 -1.13 -16.95
C GLY A 352 -12.71 -0.93 -17.72
N PHE A 353 -13.10 0.30 -18.07
CA PHE A 353 -14.45 0.57 -18.59
C PHE A 353 -14.47 1.27 -19.94
N ARG A 354 -13.41 1.99 -20.33
CA ARG A 354 -13.38 2.76 -21.58
C ARG A 354 -13.71 1.95 -22.83
N SER A 355 -13.20 0.72 -22.93
CA SER A 355 -13.48 -0.16 -24.07
C SER A 355 -14.95 -0.60 -24.15
N ARG A 356 -15.65 -0.64 -23.00
CA ARG A 356 -17.03 -1.14 -22.86
C ARG A 356 -18.07 -0.01 -22.95
N GLU A 357 -17.78 1.16 -22.38
CA GLU A 357 -18.68 2.33 -22.43
C GLU A 357 -18.47 3.21 -23.67
N GLY A 358 -17.26 3.25 -24.23
CA GLY A 358 -16.92 4.09 -25.39
C GLY A 358 -16.81 5.59 -25.10
N ALA A 359 -17.26 6.06 -23.93
CA ALA A 359 -17.08 7.45 -23.51
C ALA A 359 -15.60 7.77 -23.26
N VAL A 360 -15.18 9.00 -23.58
CA VAL A 360 -13.76 9.39 -23.52
C VAL A 360 -13.24 9.48 -22.08
N SER A 361 -14.10 9.82 -21.12
CA SER A 361 -13.74 10.03 -19.72
C SER A 361 -14.90 9.69 -18.78
N ILE A 362 -14.58 9.29 -17.53
CA ILE A 362 -15.57 8.95 -16.49
C ILE A 362 -16.52 10.12 -16.22
N PHE A 363 -16.05 11.36 -16.35
CA PHE A 363 -16.88 12.55 -16.11
C PHE A 363 -18.05 12.66 -17.09
N THR A 364 -17.91 12.09 -18.28
CA THR A 364 -18.93 12.09 -19.34
C THR A 364 -19.85 10.87 -19.34
N VAL A 365 -19.51 9.83 -18.57
CA VAL A 365 -20.32 8.62 -18.48
C VAL A 365 -21.64 8.91 -17.77
N VAL A 366 -22.73 8.44 -18.37
CA VAL A 366 -24.07 8.48 -17.79
C VAL A 366 -24.32 7.16 -17.08
N LEU A 367 -24.73 7.22 -15.81
CA LEU A 367 -25.09 6.01 -15.07
C LEU A 367 -26.39 5.40 -15.61
N PRO A 368 -26.57 4.07 -15.52
CA PRO A 368 -27.82 3.41 -15.88
C PRO A 368 -29.04 4.07 -15.23
N GLU A 369 -30.17 4.10 -15.94
CA GLU A 369 -31.41 4.76 -15.50
C GLU A 369 -31.92 4.18 -14.17
N GLU A 370 -31.68 2.90 -13.92
CA GLU A 370 -32.02 2.25 -12.66
C GLU A 370 -31.23 2.82 -11.47
N LEU A 371 -30.17 3.57 -11.68
CA LEU A 371 -29.39 4.22 -10.63
C LEU A 371 -29.63 5.73 -10.54
N THR A 372 -30.07 6.37 -11.62
CA THR A 372 -30.36 7.82 -11.64
C THR A 372 -31.79 8.15 -11.23
N GLY A 373 -32.73 7.20 -11.38
CA GLY A 373 -34.12 7.36 -10.95
C GLY A 373 -34.89 8.43 -11.73
N VAL A 374 -34.39 8.82 -12.91
CA VAL A 374 -35.10 9.67 -13.87
C VAL A 374 -35.90 8.73 -14.77
N HIS A 375 -37.23 8.79 -14.65
CA HIS A 375 -38.17 8.20 -15.60
C HIS A 375 -38.67 9.27 -16.57
#